data_AF-A0A5S3Z8L8-F1
#
_entry.id   AF-A0A5S3Z8L8-F1
#
_cell.length_a   1.000
_cell.length_b   1.000
_cell.length_c   1.000
_cell.angle_alpha   90.00
_cell.angle_beta   90.00
_cell.angle_gamma   90.00
#
_symmetry.space_group_name_H-M   'P 1'
#
loop_
_entity.id
_entity.type
_entity.pdbx_description
1 polymer ?
#
loop_
_entity_poly.entity_id
_entity_poly.type
_entity_poly.pdbx_seq_one_letter_code
_entity_poly.pdbx_strand_id
1 'polypeptide(L)'
;MAYSTCLSNTLLQPSMLHVLISSIIIRSMFCSTLIVSKPMLSSMHDKCHYYRGVGMFFAIFVARTYLGGITMRYLASVCALMIALISPSVSAQWLQTTGVATLEDGDTETARANAVSDAIKQALLYSGLELSSVQTLTNGVLTQDHLSLQAHGQVQQMQLLEEQQSDGMISVTMQIEVLDNPQQCPEQDFISHFALTRTALDNPQQARYGQIFDVAPAFTKQLYAIMSQTQLAMLPIPYFKEAVDVSPFFTQQFQYDENVLEYIRDKSNSQYVLLSQITDISTGKQLNNDYAFWQDESYNRYFNVEFALFDALSFEKIWQKAYQTQGPWQFEKTARIDVNSGTFWQSQYGRAITALSEKVMFDLNNELRCLPTRGLIQHIDGDQVVVNLGKANGLVMGQQLTLAHSSNLTTYAGKHLPRQVTTLHRVEVNQLYQHSAIATNIGKRPLANIQLNDLVLLSQ
;
A
#
# COMPACT_ATOMS: atom_id res chain seq x y z
N MET A 1 44.88 -38.08 -41.92
CA MET A 1 45.26 -37.28 -40.75
C MET A 1 44.57 -37.92 -39.56
N ALA A 2 45.15 -38.99 -39.00
CA ALA A 2 46.09 -38.98 -37.88
C ALA A 2 45.39 -38.89 -36.51
N TYR A 3 45.20 -40.10 -35.92
CA TYR A 3 45.21 -40.51 -34.49
C TYR A 3 44.28 -39.82 -33.46
N SER A 4 43.78 -40.44 -32.38
CA SER A 4 43.40 -41.81 -31.95
C SER A 4 43.11 -41.75 -30.43
N THR A 5 42.02 -42.38 -29.96
CA THR A 5 41.88 -43.25 -28.75
C THR A 5 42.43 -42.87 -27.36
N CYS A 6 41.57 -42.94 -26.33
CA CYS A 6 41.49 -43.98 -25.25
C CYS A 6 40.49 -43.54 -24.15
N LEU A 7 39.40 -44.28 -23.82
CA LEU A 7 39.32 -45.44 -22.89
C LEU A 7 39.86 -45.09 -21.48
N SER A 8 39.24 -45.36 -20.33
CA SER A 8 38.13 -46.27 -19.98
C SER A 8 37.73 -46.09 -18.50
N ASN A 9 36.47 -46.45 -18.18
CA ASN A 9 36.02 -47.24 -17.02
C ASN A 9 35.87 -46.70 -15.57
N THR A 10 34.59 -46.77 -15.11
CA THR A 10 34.06 -47.40 -13.86
C THR A 10 34.40 -46.79 -12.49
N LEU A 11 33.57 -46.79 -11.44
CA LEU A 11 32.28 -47.39 -11.07
C LEU A 11 31.84 -46.75 -9.71
N LEU A 12 30.54 -46.83 -9.38
CA LEU A 12 29.93 -46.87 -8.02
C LEU A 12 29.65 -45.57 -7.22
N GLN A 13 28.36 -45.19 -7.18
CA GLN A 13 27.61 -44.74 -5.97
C GLN A 13 27.40 -45.93 -5.00
N PRO A 14 26.83 -45.84 -3.75
CA PRO A 14 26.09 -44.74 -3.08
C PRO A 14 26.33 -44.56 -1.54
N SER A 15 25.55 -43.64 -0.91
CA SER A 15 25.03 -43.65 0.49
C SER A 15 26.02 -43.28 1.63
N MET A 16 25.67 -42.64 2.76
CA MET A 16 24.42 -42.27 3.44
C MET A 16 24.76 -41.30 4.60
N LEU A 17 23.83 -40.38 4.90
CA LEU A 17 23.37 -39.95 6.24
C LEU A 17 24.32 -39.32 7.30
N HIS A 18 23.80 -38.22 7.86
CA HIS A 18 23.86 -37.75 9.26
C HIS A 18 24.84 -36.64 9.71
N VAL A 19 24.21 -35.52 10.09
CA VAL A 19 24.36 -34.77 11.35
C VAL A 19 25.64 -33.96 11.52
N LEU A 20 25.51 -32.63 11.36
CA LEU A 20 26.38 -31.64 11.99
C LEU A 20 25.57 -30.86 13.03
N ILE A 21 25.63 -31.37 14.26
CA ILE A 21 25.40 -30.62 15.51
C ILE A 21 26.77 -30.53 16.20
N SER A 22 27.03 -29.39 16.84
CA SER A 22 28.12 -29.13 17.81
C SER A 22 29.46 -28.72 17.20
N SER A 23 30.27 -27.84 17.78
CA SER A 23 30.14 -26.94 18.92
C SER A 23 31.40 -26.07 18.95
N ILE A 24 31.21 -24.85 19.44
CA ILE A 24 32.19 -23.88 19.93
C ILE A 24 33.26 -24.56 20.81
N ILE A 25 34.56 -24.37 20.51
CA ILE A 25 35.61 -24.19 21.54
C ILE A 25 36.67 -23.21 21.05
N ILE A 26 36.81 -22.14 21.84
CA ILE A 26 37.80 -21.06 21.78
C ILE A 26 39.20 -21.58 22.18
N ARG A 27 40.24 -21.19 21.44
CA ARG A 27 41.63 -21.17 21.93
C ARG A 27 42.30 -19.86 21.53
N SER A 28 42.52 -19.00 22.52
CA SER A 28 43.33 -17.79 22.42
C SER A 28 44.52 -17.89 23.38
N MET A 29 45.74 -17.66 22.87
CA MET A 29 46.91 -17.12 23.60
C MET A 29 47.99 -16.80 22.55
N PHE A 30 48.12 -15.53 22.11
CA PHE A 30 48.97 -14.44 22.64
C PHE A 30 50.49 -14.61 22.45
N CYS A 31 51.11 -13.72 21.65
CA CYS A 31 52.15 -12.73 22.02
C CYS A 31 52.77 -12.16 20.72
N SER A 32 52.50 -10.91 20.32
CA SER A 32 53.25 -9.68 20.63
C SER A 32 54.46 -9.42 19.73
N THR A 33 54.44 -8.31 18.95
CA THR A 33 55.51 -7.28 18.86
C THR A 33 55.15 -6.16 17.86
N LEU A 34 54.84 -4.97 18.41
CA LEU A 34 55.49 -3.66 18.17
C LEU A 34 56.10 -3.32 16.79
N ILE A 35 55.63 -2.24 16.14
CA ILE A 35 56.37 -0.98 15.84
C ILE A 35 55.67 -0.15 14.73
N VAL A 36 55.71 1.17 14.96
CA VAL A 36 55.14 2.31 14.23
C VAL A 36 55.81 2.58 12.87
N SER A 37 55.03 2.89 11.83
CA SER A 37 55.30 4.04 10.92
C SER A 37 54.07 4.37 10.03
N LYS A 38 53.67 5.66 10.03
CA LYS A 38 52.83 6.35 9.02
C LYS A 38 53.71 6.67 7.77
N PRO A 39 53.23 7.13 6.59
CA PRO A 39 51.94 7.81 6.30
C PRO A 39 51.26 7.50 4.93
N MET A 40 50.16 8.24 4.68
CA MET A 40 49.63 8.71 3.38
C MET A 40 48.55 7.92 2.60
N LEU A 41 47.38 8.59 2.52
CA LEU A 41 46.43 8.74 1.40
C LEU A 41 45.76 7.49 0.80
N SER A 42 44.43 7.35 0.99
CA SER A 42 43.36 8.00 0.22
C SER A 42 42.07 7.17 0.23
N SER A 43 40.92 7.85 0.22
CA SER A 43 39.57 7.36 -0.20
C SER A 43 38.94 6.25 0.68
N MET A 44 37.73 6.32 1.24
CA MET A 44 36.50 7.05 0.95
C MET A 44 35.74 7.35 2.27
N HIS A 45 35.56 8.63 2.58
CA HIS A 45 34.31 9.18 3.17
C HIS A 45 33.23 9.05 2.07
N ASP A 46 31.94 8.92 2.29
CA ASP A 46 31.07 9.09 3.44
C ASP A 46 29.73 8.46 3.09
N LYS A 47 29.11 7.77 4.05
CA LYS A 47 27.67 7.80 4.40
C LYS A 47 27.29 6.52 5.15
N CYS A 48 27.59 6.51 6.45
CA CYS A 48 26.83 5.79 7.46
C CYS A 48 26.88 6.63 8.74
N HIS A 49 25.89 7.49 8.92
CA HIS A 49 25.61 8.13 10.20
C HIS A 49 24.11 8.07 10.48
N TYR A 50 23.67 6.99 11.13
CA TYR A 50 22.64 7.09 12.18
C TYR A 50 22.70 5.89 13.14
N TYR A 51 23.67 5.92 14.06
CA TYR A 51 23.50 5.40 15.42
C TYR A 51 24.19 6.39 16.35
N ARG A 52 23.46 7.47 16.64
CA ARG A 52 23.84 8.46 17.63
C ARG A 52 23.25 7.98 18.95
N GLY A 53 24.04 7.30 19.79
CA GLY A 53 23.54 6.96 21.12
C GLY A 53 24.18 5.83 21.90
N VAL A 54 25.27 5.18 21.47
CA VAL A 54 26.05 4.29 22.38
C VAL A 54 27.52 4.39 22.01
N GLY A 55 28.13 5.55 22.27
CA GLY A 55 29.50 5.82 21.86
C GLY A 55 30.21 6.75 22.82
N MET A 56 30.06 6.54 24.13
CA MET A 56 30.82 7.33 25.11
C MET A 56 31.00 6.65 26.47
N PHE A 57 31.32 5.35 26.54
CA PHE A 57 31.83 4.74 27.78
C PHE A 57 32.69 3.50 27.49
N PHE A 58 33.70 3.63 26.62
CA PHE A 58 34.75 2.61 26.47
C PHE A 58 36.12 3.26 26.25
N ALA A 59 36.46 4.18 27.16
CA ALA A 59 37.83 4.60 27.37
C ALA A 59 37.95 4.93 28.86
N ILE A 60 39.04 4.49 29.50
CA ILE A 60 39.32 4.48 30.95
C ILE A 60 38.99 3.12 31.60
N PHE A 61 39.89 2.16 31.44
CA PHE A 61 40.54 1.45 32.56
C PHE A 61 41.62 0.50 32.01
N VAL A 62 42.72 1.06 31.48
CA VAL A 62 44.00 0.32 31.44
C VAL A 62 44.83 0.87 32.59
N ALA A 63 44.41 0.51 33.81
CA ALA A 63 45.23 0.70 35.00
C ALA A 63 46.14 -0.52 35.13
N ARG A 64 47.42 -0.25 34.94
CA ARG A 64 48.56 -1.14 35.16
C ARG A 64 48.52 -1.67 36.60
N THR A 65 48.11 -2.92 36.80
CA THR A 65 48.32 -3.66 38.06
C THR A 65 48.96 -5.01 37.76
N TYR A 66 50.28 -5.04 37.92
CA TYR A 66 51.02 -6.24 38.28
C TYR A 66 50.49 -6.72 39.64
N LEU A 67 49.70 -7.80 39.69
CA LEU A 67 49.55 -8.67 40.87
C LEU A 67 48.62 -9.86 40.55
N GLY A 68 49.17 -11.08 40.62
CA GLY A 68 48.44 -12.32 40.89
C GLY A 68 47.69 -12.97 39.72
N GLY A 69 48.16 -14.15 39.29
CA GLY A 69 47.55 -15.01 38.25
C GLY A 69 46.19 -15.65 38.60
N ILE A 70 45.34 -14.94 39.34
CA ILE A 70 44.01 -15.39 39.76
C ILE A 70 42.89 -14.56 39.08
N THR A 71 43.19 -13.34 38.60
CA THR A 71 42.18 -12.43 38.03
C THR A 71 41.82 -12.70 36.57
N MET A 72 42.70 -13.37 35.81
CA MET A 72 42.51 -13.61 34.37
C MET A 72 41.50 -14.75 34.05
N ARG A 73 41.22 -15.65 35.02
CA ARG A 73 40.22 -16.73 34.86
C ARG A 73 38.78 -16.23 34.92
N TYR A 74 38.51 -15.14 35.66
CA TYR A 74 37.17 -14.60 35.81
C TYR A 74 36.82 -13.57 34.73
N LEU A 75 37.83 -12.90 34.15
CA LEU A 75 37.62 -11.88 33.11
C LEU A 75 36.99 -12.46 31.82
N ALA A 76 37.41 -13.67 31.42
CA ALA A 76 36.83 -14.37 30.27
C ALA A 76 35.36 -14.76 30.52
N SER A 77 35.04 -15.22 31.74
CA SER A 77 33.67 -15.55 32.14
C SER A 77 32.77 -14.32 32.22
N VAL A 78 33.30 -13.17 32.66
CA VAL A 78 32.56 -11.90 32.71
C VAL A 78 32.31 -11.36 31.29
N CYS A 79 33.27 -11.46 30.38
CA CYS A 79 33.05 -11.10 28.97
C CYS A 79 32.03 -12.03 28.28
N ALA A 80 32.07 -13.33 28.55
CA ALA A 80 31.08 -14.28 28.02
C ALA A 80 29.67 -14.00 28.57
N LEU A 81 29.55 -13.62 29.85
CA LEU A 81 28.28 -13.24 30.46
C LEU A 81 27.74 -11.91 29.89
N MET A 82 28.62 -10.94 29.64
CA MET A 82 28.25 -9.68 28.98
C MET A 82 27.80 -9.87 27.54
N ILE A 83 28.41 -10.79 26.77
CA ILE A 83 27.97 -11.08 25.39
C ILE A 83 26.62 -11.81 25.37
N ALA A 84 26.34 -12.69 26.35
CA ALA A 84 25.04 -13.36 26.47
C ALA A 84 23.89 -12.38 26.80
N LEU A 85 24.19 -11.29 27.52
CA LEU A 85 23.23 -10.25 27.90
C LEU A 85 22.87 -9.29 26.75
N ILE A 86 23.54 -9.34 25.59
CA ILE A 86 23.29 -8.46 24.44
C ILE A 86 22.69 -9.26 23.25
N SER A 87 22.01 -10.38 23.53
CA SER A 87 21.34 -11.14 22.48
C SER A 87 20.22 -10.28 21.87
N PRO A 88 20.25 -9.95 20.56
CA PRO A 88 19.13 -9.27 19.93
C PRO A 88 17.93 -10.19 19.96
N SER A 89 16.84 -9.75 20.59
CA SER A 89 15.54 -10.40 20.48
C SER A 89 15.02 -10.19 19.06
N VAL A 90 15.35 -11.11 18.15
CA VAL A 90 14.67 -11.23 16.85
C VAL A 90 13.23 -11.64 17.16
N SER A 91 12.32 -10.70 17.03
CA SER A 91 10.89 -10.96 17.10
C SER A 91 10.41 -11.22 15.68
N ALA A 92 10.03 -12.46 15.39
CA ALA A 92 9.21 -12.73 14.22
C ALA A 92 7.79 -12.26 14.55
N GLN A 93 7.31 -11.24 13.86
CA GLN A 93 5.96 -10.70 14.07
C GLN A 93 4.99 -11.48 13.19
N TRP A 94 4.23 -12.37 13.81
CA TRP A 94 3.13 -13.07 13.16
C TRP A 94 1.91 -12.14 13.13
N LEU A 95 1.23 -12.06 11.99
CA LEU A 95 -0.01 -11.29 11.89
C LEU A 95 -1.21 -12.22 12.08
N GLN A 96 -2.05 -11.90 13.06
CA GLN A 96 -3.31 -12.60 13.29
C GLN A 96 -4.46 -11.76 12.76
N THR A 97 -5.28 -12.35 11.91
CA THR A 97 -6.43 -11.68 11.26
C THR A 97 -7.66 -12.56 11.33
N THR A 98 -8.84 -11.94 11.28
CA THR A 98 -10.11 -12.66 11.35
C THR A 98 -10.98 -12.22 10.19
N GLY A 99 -11.22 -13.15 9.27
CA GLY A 99 -12.10 -12.93 8.13
C GLY A 99 -13.50 -13.45 8.39
N VAL A 100 -14.50 -12.84 7.75
CA VAL A 100 -15.91 -13.20 7.92
C VAL A 100 -16.61 -13.37 6.58
N ALA A 101 -17.58 -14.28 6.52
CA ALA A 101 -18.44 -14.46 5.35
C ALA A 101 -19.85 -14.92 5.74
N THR A 102 -20.84 -14.52 4.96
CA THR A 102 -22.23 -14.94 5.13
C THR A 102 -22.43 -16.37 4.59
N LEU A 103 -23.24 -17.15 5.31
CA LEU A 103 -23.63 -18.50 4.93
C LEU A 103 -24.84 -18.45 3.98
N GLU A 104 -24.61 -18.56 2.67
CA GLU A 104 -25.69 -18.64 1.67
C GLU A 104 -26.04 -20.12 1.39
N ASP A 105 -27.34 -20.45 1.40
CA ASP A 105 -27.91 -21.76 1.02
C ASP A 105 -27.29 -23.00 1.70
N GLY A 106 -26.66 -22.83 2.87
CA GLY A 106 -26.01 -23.92 3.61
C GLY A 106 -24.68 -24.38 3.00
N ASP A 107 -24.11 -23.64 2.04
CA ASP A 107 -22.80 -23.93 1.45
C ASP A 107 -21.67 -23.44 2.36
N THR A 108 -21.31 -24.29 3.33
CA THR A 108 -20.24 -24.03 4.30
C THR A 108 -18.87 -23.94 3.66
N GLU A 109 -18.62 -24.67 2.57
CA GLU A 109 -17.31 -24.68 1.92
C GLU A 109 -17.04 -23.36 1.19
N THR A 110 -18.03 -22.86 0.45
CA THR A 110 -17.91 -21.55 -0.21
C THR A 110 -17.82 -20.42 0.80
N ALA A 111 -18.63 -20.45 1.87
CA ALA A 111 -18.56 -19.45 2.93
C ALA A 111 -17.20 -19.48 3.67
N ARG A 112 -16.66 -20.67 3.96
CA ARG A 112 -15.31 -20.81 4.54
C ARG A 112 -14.24 -20.25 3.61
N ALA A 113 -14.27 -20.58 2.32
CA ALA A 113 -13.32 -20.06 1.34
C ALA A 113 -13.37 -18.52 1.26
N ASN A 114 -14.57 -17.93 1.31
CA ASN A 114 -14.76 -16.49 1.36
C ASN A 114 -14.22 -15.86 2.66
N ALA A 115 -14.45 -16.48 3.82
CA ALA A 115 -13.93 -16.00 5.10
C ALA A 115 -12.39 -16.07 5.16
N VAL A 116 -11.80 -17.14 4.63
CA VAL A 116 -10.34 -17.25 4.46
C VAL A 116 -9.80 -16.16 3.53
N SER A 117 -10.47 -15.91 2.41
CA SER A 117 -10.10 -14.84 1.49
C SER A 117 -10.14 -13.47 2.16
N ASP A 118 -11.17 -13.20 2.98
CA ASP A 118 -11.30 -11.97 3.75
C ASP A 118 -10.17 -11.80 4.79
N ALA A 119 -9.82 -12.86 5.52
CA ALA A 119 -8.71 -12.83 6.48
C ALA A 119 -7.37 -12.48 5.80
N ILE A 120 -7.09 -13.08 4.64
CA ILE A 120 -5.89 -12.80 3.86
C ILE A 120 -5.89 -11.35 3.34
N LYS A 121 -7.03 -10.83 2.86
CA LYS A 121 -7.16 -9.44 2.42
C LYS A 121 -6.82 -8.47 3.56
N GLN A 122 -7.37 -8.69 4.76
CA GLN A 122 -7.06 -7.89 5.93
C GLN A 122 -5.57 -7.96 6.30
N ALA A 123 -4.97 -9.14 6.21
CA ALA A 123 -3.55 -9.33 6.51
C ALA A 123 -2.65 -8.55 5.54
N LEU A 124 -2.93 -8.63 4.25
CA LEU A 124 -2.22 -7.91 3.20
C LEU A 124 -2.44 -6.39 3.29
N LEU A 125 -3.62 -5.95 3.74
CA LEU A 125 -3.90 -4.54 3.98
C LEU A 125 -2.97 -3.97 5.06
N TYR A 126 -2.88 -4.67 6.19
CA TYR A 126 -2.09 -4.24 7.34
C TYR A 126 -0.59 -4.23 7.01
N SER A 127 -0.11 -5.22 6.25
CA SER A 127 1.29 -5.26 5.80
C SER A 127 1.60 -4.34 4.63
N GLY A 128 0.58 -3.75 3.98
CA GLY A 128 0.76 -2.85 2.85
C GLY A 128 1.28 -3.53 1.59
N LEU A 129 0.81 -4.74 1.30
CA LEU A 129 1.29 -5.55 0.18
C LEU A 129 0.27 -5.68 -0.96
N GLU A 130 0.76 -5.99 -2.17
CA GLU A 130 -0.07 -6.17 -3.37
C GLU A 130 -0.90 -7.45 -3.38
N LEU A 131 -2.13 -7.34 -3.88
CA LEU A 131 -3.14 -8.40 -3.92
C LEU A 131 -3.12 -9.26 -5.19
N SER A 132 -2.09 -9.13 -6.03
CA SER A 132 -1.92 -9.93 -7.25
C SER A 132 -1.87 -11.44 -6.97
N SER A 133 -1.61 -11.86 -5.73
CA SER A 133 -1.50 -13.27 -5.30
C SER A 133 -2.83 -13.98 -4.97
N VAL A 134 -3.97 -13.29 -4.85
CA VAL A 134 -5.23 -13.88 -4.33
C VAL A 134 -6.14 -14.44 -5.46
N GLN A 135 -5.83 -14.14 -6.72
CA GLN A 135 -6.61 -14.60 -7.89
C GLN A 135 -6.45 -16.11 -8.20
N THR A 136 -5.54 -16.82 -7.52
CA THR A 136 -5.26 -18.26 -7.74
C THR A 136 -5.72 -19.14 -6.57
N LEU A 137 -6.58 -18.64 -5.68
CA LEU A 137 -6.97 -19.35 -4.45
C LEU A 137 -8.03 -20.46 -4.63
N THR A 138 -8.52 -20.70 -5.84
CA THR A 138 -9.59 -21.69 -6.08
C THR A 138 -9.10 -23.14 -6.19
N ASN A 139 -7.79 -23.41 -6.16
CA ASN A 139 -7.23 -24.76 -6.41
C ASN A 139 -6.53 -25.40 -5.20
N GLY A 140 -6.59 -24.79 -4.00
CA GLY A 140 -6.07 -25.40 -2.78
C GLY A 140 -7.05 -26.41 -2.19
N VAL A 141 -6.61 -27.63 -1.89
CA VAL A 141 -7.43 -28.60 -1.15
C VAL A 141 -7.40 -28.20 0.32
N LEU A 142 -8.54 -27.75 0.85
CA LEU A 142 -8.73 -27.60 2.28
C LEU A 142 -8.87 -28.99 2.91
N THR A 143 -7.92 -29.37 3.77
CA THR A 143 -8.09 -30.50 4.70
C THR A 143 -8.12 -29.94 6.11
N GLN A 144 -8.92 -30.56 6.99
CA GLN A 144 -9.36 -30.01 8.28
C GLN A 144 -8.25 -29.44 9.19
N ASP A 145 -6.98 -29.82 9.02
CA ASP A 145 -5.90 -29.42 9.92
C ASP A 145 -4.68 -28.77 9.24
N HIS A 146 -4.57 -28.78 7.90
CA HIS A 146 -3.41 -28.21 7.20
C HIS A 146 -3.81 -27.60 5.86
N LEU A 147 -3.58 -26.29 5.74
CA LEU A 147 -3.72 -25.55 4.51
C LEU A 147 -2.35 -25.44 3.82
N SER A 148 -2.06 -26.34 2.89
CA SER A 148 -0.86 -26.26 2.05
C SER A 148 -1.18 -25.44 0.80
N LEU A 149 -1.12 -24.12 0.93
CA LEU A 149 -1.24 -23.18 -0.19
C LEU A 149 0.14 -22.62 -0.50
N GLN A 150 0.67 -22.93 -1.69
CA GLN A 150 1.85 -22.22 -2.21
C GLN A 150 1.40 -20.87 -2.78
N ALA A 151 1.23 -19.88 -1.91
CA ALA A 151 1.09 -18.49 -2.34
C ALA A 151 2.40 -18.08 -3.03
N HIS A 152 2.37 -17.88 -4.34
CA HIS A 152 3.50 -17.24 -5.03
C HIS A 152 3.44 -15.74 -4.70
N GLY A 153 4.30 -15.27 -3.80
CA GLY A 153 4.31 -13.86 -3.39
C GLY A 153 4.94 -13.62 -2.03
N GLN A 154 4.48 -12.57 -1.36
CA GLN A 154 5.04 -12.05 -0.10
C GLN A 154 4.44 -12.73 1.16
N VAL A 155 3.59 -13.74 1.00
CA VAL A 155 3.02 -14.56 2.10
C VAL A 155 3.79 -15.87 2.16
N GLN A 156 4.43 -16.16 3.30
CA GLN A 156 5.28 -17.34 3.47
C GLN A 156 4.52 -18.54 4.02
N GLN A 157 3.70 -18.31 5.06
CA GLN A 157 3.00 -19.36 5.78
C GLN A 157 1.66 -18.84 6.27
N MET A 158 0.66 -19.73 6.33
CA MET A 158 -0.67 -19.42 6.82
C MET A 158 -1.18 -20.61 7.65
N GLN A 159 -1.80 -20.33 8.78
CA GLN A 159 -2.37 -21.33 9.67
C GLN A 159 -3.77 -20.91 10.12
N LEU A 160 -4.74 -21.82 9.97
CA LEU A 160 -6.06 -21.66 10.56
C LEU A 160 -5.95 -21.90 12.08
N LEU A 161 -6.28 -20.89 12.87
CA LEU A 161 -6.29 -21.01 14.33
C LEU A 161 -7.67 -21.41 14.83
N GLU A 162 -8.72 -20.82 14.25
CA GLU A 162 -10.08 -20.98 14.71
C GLU A 162 -11.09 -20.78 13.59
N GLU A 163 -12.14 -21.59 13.59
CA GLU A 163 -13.34 -21.44 12.77
C GLU A 163 -14.54 -21.46 13.71
N GLN A 164 -15.36 -20.41 13.64
CA GLN A 164 -16.63 -20.35 14.37
C GLN A 164 -17.77 -20.07 13.39
N GLN A 165 -18.91 -20.70 13.66
CA GLN A 165 -20.15 -20.47 12.93
C GLN A 165 -21.19 -19.92 13.90
N SER A 166 -21.62 -18.68 13.69
CA SER A 166 -22.65 -18.02 14.50
C SER A 166 -23.53 -17.13 13.62
N ASP A 167 -24.83 -17.11 13.89
CA ASP A 167 -25.79 -16.16 13.32
C ASP A 167 -25.81 -16.10 11.77
N GLY A 168 -25.65 -17.24 11.11
CA GLY A 168 -25.63 -17.30 9.64
C GLY A 168 -24.35 -16.74 9.01
N MET A 169 -23.27 -16.61 9.78
CA MET A 169 -21.94 -16.23 9.33
C MET A 169 -20.89 -17.26 9.75
N ILE A 170 -19.83 -17.38 8.96
CA ILE A 170 -18.60 -18.09 9.31
C ILE A 170 -17.52 -17.04 9.56
N SER A 171 -16.85 -17.13 10.71
CA SER A 171 -15.66 -16.35 11.04
C SER A 171 -14.45 -17.28 11.15
N VAL A 172 -13.37 -16.90 10.48
CA VAL A 172 -12.13 -17.66 10.39
C VAL A 172 -10.99 -16.78 10.90
N THR A 173 -10.32 -17.23 11.96
CA THR A 173 -9.13 -16.57 12.51
C THR A 173 -7.88 -17.28 11.99
N MET A 174 -6.99 -16.52 11.38
CA MET A 174 -5.78 -17.02 10.74
C MET A 174 -4.53 -16.31 11.22
N GLN A 175 -3.46 -17.09 11.34
CA GLN A 175 -2.10 -16.60 11.53
C GLN A 175 -1.38 -16.64 10.20
N ILE A 176 -0.85 -15.49 9.75
CA ILE A 176 -0.23 -15.34 8.45
C ILE A 176 1.17 -14.75 8.65
N GLU A 177 2.18 -15.42 8.09
CA GLU A 177 3.55 -14.92 7.97
C GLU A 177 3.69 -14.16 6.67
N VAL A 178 4.08 -12.91 6.80
CA VAL A 178 4.30 -12.01 5.67
C VAL A 178 5.77 -11.62 5.67
N LEU A 179 6.41 -11.77 4.52
CA LEU A 179 7.76 -11.27 4.32
C LEU A 179 7.71 -9.76 4.14
N ASP A 180 8.20 -9.02 5.13
CA ASP A 180 8.54 -7.62 4.94
C ASP A 180 9.64 -7.52 3.89
N ASN A 181 9.38 -6.74 2.84
CA ASN A 181 10.45 -6.23 2.01
C ASN A 181 10.79 -4.82 2.52
N PRO A 182 11.88 -4.62 3.29
CA PRO A 182 12.17 -3.38 4.03
C PRO A 182 12.65 -2.22 3.13
N GLN A 183 12.31 -2.22 1.84
CA GLN A 183 12.65 -1.17 0.90
C GLN A 183 11.43 -0.87 0.06
N GLN A 184 10.61 0.11 0.44
CA GLN A 184 9.99 0.88 -0.64
C GLN A 184 9.64 2.31 -0.25
N CYS A 185 9.16 2.60 0.97
CA CYS A 185 8.64 3.94 1.28
C CYS A 185 9.04 4.34 2.71
N PRO A 186 9.61 5.55 2.92
CA PRO A 186 9.88 6.04 4.28
C PRO A 186 8.56 6.07 5.05
N GLU A 187 8.59 5.70 6.33
CA GLU A 187 7.44 5.86 7.24
C GLU A 187 6.95 7.31 7.13
N GLN A 188 5.77 7.49 6.53
CA GLN A 188 5.11 8.79 6.48
C GLN A 188 4.01 8.78 7.54
N ASP A 189 4.20 9.57 8.60
CA ASP A 189 3.16 9.81 9.62
C ASP A 189 1.96 10.60 9.09
N PHE A 190 1.99 10.98 7.81
CA PHE A 190 1.04 11.89 7.18
C PHE A 190 0.11 11.18 6.21
N ILE A 191 -1.17 11.47 6.36
CA ILE A 191 -2.25 10.88 5.57
C ILE A 191 -2.61 11.88 4.46
N SER A 192 -2.31 11.51 3.22
CA SER A 192 -2.77 12.24 2.05
C SER A 192 -4.24 11.99 1.78
N HIS A 193 -4.93 12.98 1.25
CA HIS A 193 -6.35 12.90 0.87
C HIS A 193 -6.48 12.86 -0.64
N PHE A 194 -7.40 12.05 -1.16
CA PHE A 194 -7.74 12.04 -2.58
C PHE A 194 -9.23 12.24 -2.81
N ALA A 195 -9.57 13.03 -3.82
CA ALA A 195 -10.95 13.25 -4.22
C ALA A 195 -11.45 12.04 -5.01
N LEU A 196 -12.46 11.33 -4.50
CA LEU A 196 -13.16 10.29 -5.24
C LEU A 196 -14.30 10.92 -6.05
N THR A 197 -14.10 11.06 -7.36
CA THR A 197 -15.09 11.67 -8.25
C THR A 197 -16.14 10.67 -8.74
N ARG A 198 -17.26 11.18 -9.27
CA ARG A 198 -18.31 10.33 -9.85
C ARG A 198 -17.77 9.58 -11.07
N THR A 199 -17.93 8.26 -11.04
CA THR A 199 -17.63 7.40 -12.19
C THR A 199 -18.54 7.73 -13.37
N ALA A 200 -17.97 7.86 -14.55
CA ALA A 200 -18.72 8.03 -15.80
C ALA A 200 -19.08 6.68 -16.42
N LEU A 201 -20.08 6.67 -17.31
CA LEU A 201 -20.42 5.52 -18.14
C LEU A 201 -20.18 5.89 -19.60
N ASP A 202 -19.15 5.29 -20.21
CA ASP A 202 -18.72 5.61 -21.57
C ASP A 202 -19.78 5.21 -22.62
N ASN A 203 -20.40 4.05 -22.42
CA ASN A 203 -21.40 3.49 -23.33
C ASN A 203 -22.79 3.32 -22.68
N PRO A 204 -23.59 4.40 -22.50
CA PRO A 204 -24.91 4.32 -21.84
C PRO A 204 -25.89 3.34 -22.50
N GLN A 205 -25.73 3.04 -23.79
CA GLN A 205 -26.60 2.09 -24.51
C GLN A 205 -26.49 0.66 -23.95
N GLN A 206 -25.36 0.30 -23.35
CA GLN A 206 -25.17 -1.02 -22.75
C GLN A 206 -25.96 -1.18 -21.43
N ALA A 207 -26.42 -0.09 -20.81
CA ALA A 207 -27.25 -0.13 -19.60
C ALA A 207 -28.74 -0.44 -19.87
N ARG A 208 -29.16 -0.49 -21.14
CA ARG A 208 -30.57 -0.74 -21.51
C ARG A 208 -31.09 -2.06 -20.95
N TYR A 209 -30.28 -3.11 -20.97
CA TYR A 209 -30.63 -4.40 -20.38
C TYR A 209 -30.61 -4.28 -18.85
N GLY A 210 -31.76 -4.52 -18.21
CA GLY A 210 -31.97 -4.26 -16.78
C GLY A 210 -32.23 -2.80 -16.39
N GLN A 211 -32.17 -1.86 -17.35
CA GLN A 211 -32.31 -0.40 -17.13
C GLN A 211 -31.34 0.18 -16.08
N ILE A 212 -30.11 -0.31 -16.05
CA ILE A 212 -29.11 0.03 -15.02
C ILE A 212 -28.31 1.31 -15.32
N PHE A 213 -28.99 2.39 -15.76
CA PHE A 213 -28.32 3.63 -16.16
C PHE A 213 -27.57 4.31 -15.00
N ASP A 214 -28.00 4.08 -13.77
CA ASP A 214 -27.37 4.60 -12.56
C ASP A 214 -26.25 3.71 -12.02
N VAL A 215 -25.78 2.71 -12.78
CA VAL A 215 -24.73 1.79 -12.32
C VAL A 215 -23.44 2.53 -11.98
N ALA A 216 -23.08 3.58 -12.74
CA ALA A 216 -21.87 4.35 -12.50
C ALA A 216 -21.88 5.11 -11.16
N PRO A 217 -22.89 5.96 -10.85
CA PRO A 217 -22.96 6.58 -9.52
C PRO A 217 -23.19 5.58 -8.39
N ALA A 218 -23.89 4.46 -8.62
CA ALA A 218 -24.04 3.41 -7.61
C ALA A 218 -22.69 2.74 -7.30
N PHE A 219 -21.90 2.43 -8.34
CA PHE A 219 -20.55 1.90 -8.20
C PHE A 219 -19.64 2.85 -7.42
N THR A 220 -19.66 4.16 -7.72
CA THR A 220 -18.85 5.13 -6.96
C THR A 220 -19.21 5.14 -5.47
N LYS A 221 -20.51 5.09 -5.14
CA LYS A 221 -20.96 5.03 -3.73
C LYS A 221 -20.49 3.75 -3.05
N GLN A 222 -20.56 2.61 -3.74
CA GLN A 222 -20.10 1.33 -3.21
C GLN A 222 -18.60 1.34 -2.97
N LEU A 223 -17.81 1.85 -3.93
CA LEU A 223 -16.37 1.99 -3.81
C LEU A 223 -16.00 2.90 -2.63
N TYR A 224 -16.69 4.05 -2.49
CA TYR A 224 -16.51 4.94 -1.34
C TYR A 224 -16.82 4.23 -0.01
N ALA A 225 -17.92 3.48 0.06
CA ALA A 225 -18.31 2.77 1.28
C ALA A 225 -17.23 1.77 1.71
N ILE A 226 -16.72 0.96 0.78
CA ILE A 226 -15.62 0.01 1.01
C ILE A 226 -14.37 0.73 1.52
N MET A 227 -13.95 1.81 0.84
CA MET A 227 -12.76 2.56 1.23
C MET A 227 -12.91 3.27 2.58
N SER A 228 -14.10 3.79 2.89
CA SER A 228 -14.37 4.54 4.13
C SER A 228 -14.44 3.67 5.39
N GLN A 229 -14.70 2.37 5.22
CA GLN A 229 -14.74 1.39 6.31
C GLN A 229 -13.37 0.73 6.54
N THR A 230 -12.40 1.01 5.68
CA THR A 230 -11.09 0.37 5.66
C THR A 230 -10.03 1.38 6.10
N GLN A 231 -9.09 0.96 6.94
CA GLN A 231 -7.94 1.81 7.29
C GLN A 231 -6.95 1.82 6.12
N LEU A 232 -6.98 2.89 5.33
CA LEU A 232 -6.09 3.11 4.19
C LEU A 232 -4.95 4.06 4.56
N ALA A 233 -3.86 4.00 3.80
CA ALA A 233 -2.74 4.95 3.88
C ALA A 233 -3.14 6.36 3.40
N MET A 234 -4.24 6.47 2.66
CA MET A 234 -4.82 7.74 2.22
C MET A 234 -6.32 7.79 2.46
N LEU A 235 -6.84 8.98 2.76
CA LEU A 235 -8.26 9.18 3.04
C LEU A 235 -9.03 9.54 1.76
N PRO A 236 -10.09 8.79 1.40
CA PRO A 236 -10.99 9.17 0.32
C PRO A 236 -11.88 10.34 0.76
N ILE A 237 -11.89 11.43 -0.02
CA ILE A 237 -12.83 12.54 0.14
C ILE A 237 -13.94 12.41 -0.92
N PRO A 238 -15.21 12.33 -0.52
CA PRO A 238 -16.30 12.14 -1.47
C PRO A 238 -16.51 13.39 -2.33
N TYR A 239 -16.31 13.29 -3.65
CA TYR A 239 -16.58 14.33 -4.64
C TYR A 239 -17.42 13.80 -5.81
N PHE A 240 -18.45 13.01 -5.52
CA PHE A 240 -19.24 12.30 -6.55
C PHE A 240 -20.69 12.77 -6.65
N LYS A 241 -21.03 13.92 -6.06
CA LYS A 241 -22.34 14.56 -6.26
C LYS A 241 -22.41 15.28 -7.60
N GLU A 242 -21.31 15.91 -8.00
CA GLU A 242 -21.18 16.61 -9.27
C GLU A 242 -20.67 15.63 -10.35
N ALA A 243 -21.24 15.72 -11.55
CA ALA A 243 -20.74 14.98 -12.69
C ALA A 243 -19.64 15.80 -13.38
N VAL A 244 -18.52 15.14 -13.69
CA VAL A 244 -17.41 15.72 -14.43
C VAL A 244 -17.27 14.94 -15.73
N ASP A 245 -17.02 15.64 -16.84
CA ASP A 245 -16.66 14.97 -18.09
C ASP A 245 -15.22 14.45 -17.98
N VAL A 246 -15.09 13.15 -17.74
CA VAL A 246 -13.80 12.49 -17.54
C VAL A 246 -13.20 11.96 -18.84
N SER A 247 -13.96 11.92 -19.94
CA SER A 247 -13.50 11.31 -21.20
C SER A 247 -12.17 11.90 -21.72
N PRO A 248 -11.91 13.23 -21.66
CA PRO A 248 -10.62 13.79 -22.07
C PRO A 248 -9.40 13.25 -21.29
N PHE A 249 -9.59 12.84 -20.03
CA PHE A 249 -8.52 12.39 -19.13
C PHE A 249 -8.03 10.97 -19.44
N PHE A 250 -8.84 10.17 -20.14
CA PHE A 250 -8.53 8.81 -20.56
C PHE A 250 -8.01 8.70 -21.99
N THR A 251 -7.76 9.84 -22.66
CA THR A 251 -7.15 9.88 -23.99
C THR A 251 -5.62 9.74 -23.93
N GLN A 252 -5.01 9.31 -25.03
CA GLN A 252 -3.54 9.17 -25.15
C GLN A 252 -2.83 10.50 -25.38
N GLN A 253 -3.57 11.55 -25.74
CA GLN A 253 -3.02 12.83 -26.18
C GLN A 253 -2.69 13.78 -25.02
N PHE A 254 -3.01 13.41 -23.76
CA PHE A 254 -2.82 14.26 -22.58
C PHE A 254 -3.44 15.68 -22.74
N GLN A 255 -4.54 15.78 -23.49
CA GLN A 255 -5.24 17.03 -23.80
C GLN A 255 -6.45 17.25 -22.87
N TYR A 256 -6.26 17.03 -21.58
CA TYR A 256 -7.28 17.31 -20.58
C TYR A 256 -7.15 18.73 -20.03
N ASP A 257 -8.28 19.31 -19.60
CA ASP A 257 -8.31 20.63 -18.99
C ASP A 257 -7.88 20.53 -17.51
N GLU A 258 -6.69 21.05 -17.21
CA GLU A 258 -6.10 21.05 -15.87
C GLU A 258 -6.95 21.86 -14.87
N ASN A 259 -7.74 22.84 -15.34
CA ASN A 259 -8.63 23.65 -14.48
C ASN A 259 -9.70 22.80 -13.79
N VAL A 260 -10.10 21.67 -14.40
CA VAL A 260 -11.06 20.74 -13.79
C VAL A 260 -10.44 20.07 -12.57
N LEU A 261 -9.16 19.66 -12.65
CA LEU A 261 -8.44 19.06 -11.52
C LEU A 261 -8.22 20.07 -10.41
N GLU A 262 -7.85 21.31 -10.76
CA GLU A 262 -7.74 22.43 -9.82
C GLU A 262 -9.07 22.74 -9.12
N TYR A 263 -10.18 22.78 -9.86
CA TYR A 263 -11.50 23.02 -9.29
C TYR A 263 -11.89 21.91 -8.29
N ILE A 264 -11.69 20.64 -8.66
CA ILE A 264 -11.97 19.50 -7.77
C ILE A 264 -11.12 19.60 -6.51
N ARG A 265 -9.81 19.85 -6.63
CA ARG A 265 -8.88 20.06 -5.52
C ARG A 265 -9.38 21.09 -4.53
N ASP A 266 -9.77 22.26 -5.02
CA ASP A 266 -10.17 23.39 -4.17
C ASP A 266 -11.49 23.11 -3.45
N LYS A 267 -12.41 22.38 -4.09
CA LYS A 267 -13.70 21.99 -3.50
C LYS A 267 -13.59 20.83 -2.51
N SER A 268 -12.69 19.88 -2.76
CA SER A 268 -12.52 18.69 -1.92
C SER A 268 -11.38 18.81 -0.91
N ASN A 269 -10.56 19.85 -0.98
CA ASN A 269 -9.33 20.01 -0.22
C ASN A 269 -8.41 18.78 -0.27
N SER A 270 -8.28 18.16 -1.44
CA SER A 270 -7.54 16.90 -1.61
C SER A 270 -6.21 17.11 -2.34
N GLN A 271 -5.19 16.33 -1.99
CA GLN A 271 -3.88 16.38 -2.64
C GLN A 271 -3.86 15.65 -3.98
N TYR A 272 -4.78 14.71 -4.16
CA TYR A 272 -4.92 13.90 -5.38
C TYR A 272 -6.36 13.88 -5.86
N VAL A 273 -6.56 13.59 -7.14
CA VAL A 273 -7.89 13.46 -7.77
C VAL A 273 -7.97 12.11 -8.47
N LEU A 274 -8.96 11.29 -8.09
CA LEU A 274 -9.23 10.00 -8.71
C LEU A 274 -10.43 10.12 -9.66
N LEU A 275 -10.16 9.94 -10.96
CA LEU A 275 -11.15 9.88 -12.02
C LEU A 275 -11.41 8.44 -12.43
N SER A 276 -12.64 8.14 -12.86
CA SER A 276 -13.00 6.79 -13.30
C SER A 276 -14.08 6.77 -14.39
N GLN A 277 -13.99 5.80 -15.29
CA GLN A 277 -15.00 5.54 -16.31
C GLN A 277 -15.27 4.04 -16.45
N ILE A 278 -16.54 3.66 -16.50
CA ILE A 278 -16.97 2.31 -16.88
C ILE A 278 -16.99 2.25 -18.40
N THR A 279 -16.17 1.37 -18.96
CA THR A 279 -15.97 1.22 -20.41
C THR A 279 -16.85 0.13 -21.01
N ASP A 280 -17.22 -0.90 -20.25
CA ASP A 280 -18.05 -2.01 -20.71
C ASP A 280 -18.97 -2.56 -19.62
N ILE A 281 -20.27 -2.62 -19.89
CA ILE A 281 -21.30 -3.34 -19.12
C ILE A 281 -22.19 -4.20 -20.02
N SER A 282 -21.67 -4.61 -21.18
CA SER A 282 -22.39 -5.39 -22.17
C SER A 282 -22.73 -6.80 -21.65
N THR A 283 -23.82 -7.34 -22.19
CA THR A 283 -24.20 -8.74 -21.96
C THR A 283 -23.40 -9.62 -22.92
N GLY A 284 -22.66 -10.57 -22.37
CA GLY A 284 -21.88 -11.57 -23.09
C GLY A 284 -22.73 -12.75 -23.60
N LYS A 285 -22.06 -13.88 -23.87
CA LYS A 285 -22.71 -15.07 -24.44
C LYS A 285 -23.62 -15.76 -23.42
N GLN A 286 -24.68 -16.38 -23.93
CA GLN A 286 -25.57 -17.25 -23.17
C GLN A 286 -24.77 -18.44 -22.60
N LEU A 287 -24.97 -18.71 -21.32
CA LEU A 287 -24.31 -19.78 -20.56
C LEU A 287 -25.03 -21.12 -20.67
N ASN A 288 -26.33 -21.08 -20.94
CA ASN A 288 -27.17 -22.27 -21.08
C ASN A 288 -27.17 -22.75 -22.53
N ASN A 289 -27.40 -24.05 -22.73
CA ASN A 289 -27.53 -24.65 -24.05
C ASN A 289 -28.78 -24.09 -24.79
N ASP A 290 -28.64 -23.76 -26.08
CA ASP A 290 -29.74 -23.30 -26.96
C ASP A 290 -30.94 -24.26 -26.98
N TYR A 291 -30.71 -25.56 -26.73
CA TYR A 291 -31.78 -26.58 -26.68
C TYR A 291 -32.47 -26.68 -25.32
N ALA A 292 -31.99 -25.99 -24.28
CA ALA A 292 -32.57 -25.99 -22.94
C ALA A 292 -33.68 -24.92 -22.78
N PHE A 293 -34.69 -24.95 -23.65
CA PHE A 293 -35.79 -23.97 -23.69
C PHE A 293 -36.63 -23.91 -22.40
N TRP A 294 -36.49 -24.90 -21.52
CA TRP A 294 -37.15 -24.99 -20.20
C TRP A 294 -36.35 -24.34 -19.07
N GLN A 295 -35.12 -23.87 -19.33
CA GLN A 295 -34.29 -23.16 -18.36
C GLN A 295 -34.24 -21.67 -18.69
N ASP A 296 -34.35 -20.82 -17.67
CA ASP A 296 -34.17 -19.38 -17.83
C ASP A 296 -32.77 -19.09 -18.35
N GLU A 297 -32.69 -18.34 -19.44
CA GLU A 297 -31.43 -18.03 -20.11
C GLU A 297 -30.49 -17.26 -19.17
N SER A 298 -29.35 -17.89 -18.82
CA SER A 298 -28.30 -17.25 -18.03
C SER A 298 -27.26 -16.63 -18.95
N TYR A 299 -26.82 -15.43 -18.64
CA TYR A 299 -25.83 -14.68 -19.41
C TYR A 299 -24.73 -14.19 -18.50
N ASN A 300 -23.48 -14.23 -18.94
CA ASN A 300 -22.45 -13.40 -18.31
C ASN A 300 -22.65 -11.96 -18.73
N ARG A 301 -22.53 -11.02 -17.79
CA ARG A 301 -22.43 -9.60 -18.08
C ARG A 301 -21.03 -9.13 -17.72
N TYR A 302 -20.42 -8.35 -18.60
CA TYR A 302 -19.10 -7.76 -18.38
C TYR A 302 -19.20 -6.55 -17.46
N PHE A 303 -18.10 -6.23 -16.79
CA PHE A 303 -17.92 -4.98 -16.07
C PHE A 303 -16.45 -4.58 -16.18
N ASN A 304 -16.17 -3.62 -17.06
CA ASN A 304 -14.85 -3.06 -17.25
C ASN A 304 -14.85 -1.61 -16.78
N VAL A 305 -13.86 -1.25 -15.97
CA VAL A 305 -13.70 0.08 -15.41
C VAL A 305 -12.25 0.50 -15.47
N GLU A 306 -12.02 1.76 -15.80
CA GLU A 306 -10.70 2.36 -15.87
C GLU A 306 -10.61 3.48 -14.84
N PHE A 307 -9.47 3.56 -14.16
CA PHE A 307 -9.16 4.60 -13.20
C PHE A 307 -7.91 5.35 -13.60
N ALA A 308 -7.90 6.66 -13.32
CA ALA A 308 -6.74 7.51 -13.48
C ALA A 308 -6.62 8.42 -12.24
N LEU A 309 -5.43 8.44 -11.65
CA LEU A 309 -5.10 9.22 -10.48
C LEU A 309 -4.17 10.36 -10.90
N PHE A 310 -4.52 11.57 -10.46
CA PHE A 310 -3.78 12.79 -10.74
C PHE A 310 -3.26 13.42 -9.46
N ASP A 311 -2.04 13.94 -9.55
CA ASP A 311 -1.52 14.90 -8.58
C ASP A 311 -2.26 16.24 -8.78
N ALA A 312 -2.92 16.73 -7.74
CA ALA A 312 -3.75 17.93 -7.83
C ALA A 312 -2.95 19.24 -7.90
N LEU A 313 -1.63 19.18 -7.65
CA LEU A 313 -0.71 20.31 -7.74
C LEU A 313 0.00 20.33 -9.08
N SER A 314 0.47 19.17 -9.54
CA SER A 314 1.21 19.09 -10.80
C SER A 314 0.36 18.84 -12.03
N PHE A 315 -0.88 18.38 -11.81
CA PHE A 315 -1.80 17.91 -12.84
C PHE A 315 -1.27 16.71 -13.64
N GLU A 316 -0.22 16.06 -13.14
CA GLU A 316 0.33 14.86 -13.76
C GLU A 316 -0.52 13.64 -13.41
N LYS A 317 -0.76 12.82 -14.43
CA LYS A 317 -1.33 11.50 -14.25
C LYS A 317 -0.25 10.58 -13.69
N ILE A 318 -0.35 10.28 -12.40
CA ILE A 318 0.64 9.50 -11.66
C ILE A 318 0.36 8.00 -11.72
N TRP A 319 -0.90 7.62 -11.95
CA TRP A 319 -1.29 6.22 -12.06
C TRP A 319 -2.52 6.06 -12.96
N GLN A 320 -2.58 4.97 -13.72
CA GLN A 320 -3.72 4.61 -14.54
C GLN A 320 -3.80 3.09 -14.66
N LYS A 321 -4.99 2.52 -14.44
CA LYS A 321 -5.19 1.08 -14.53
C LYS A 321 -6.62 0.73 -14.94
N ALA A 322 -6.73 -0.29 -15.79
CA ALA A 322 -7.99 -0.87 -16.19
C ALA A 322 -8.24 -2.17 -15.42
N TYR A 323 -9.49 -2.37 -15.04
CA TYR A 323 -9.98 -3.56 -14.35
C TYR A 323 -11.13 -4.14 -15.15
N GLN A 324 -11.20 -5.46 -15.13
CA GLN A 324 -12.25 -6.22 -15.79
C GLN A 324 -12.73 -7.32 -14.88
N THR A 325 -14.03 -7.52 -14.87
CA THR A 325 -14.67 -8.68 -14.26
C THR A 325 -15.91 -9.03 -15.08
N GLN A 326 -16.49 -10.18 -14.79
CA GLN A 326 -17.77 -10.58 -15.33
C GLN A 326 -18.52 -11.37 -14.27
N GLY A 327 -19.84 -11.38 -14.36
CA GLY A 327 -20.66 -12.18 -13.46
C GLY A 327 -21.96 -12.63 -14.14
N PRO A 328 -22.52 -13.78 -13.74
CA PRO A 328 -23.84 -14.20 -14.21
C PRO A 328 -24.90 -13.16 -13.88
N TRP A 329 -25.71 -12.82 -14.87
CA TRP A 329 -26.85 -11.93 -14.74
C TRP A 329 -28.09 -12.75 -14.37
N GLN A 330 -28.44 -12.73 -13.09
CA GLN A 330 -29.50 -13.58 -12.51
C GLN A 330 -30.90 -12.97 -12.56
N PHE A 331 -31.07 -11.85 -13.28
CA PHE A 331 -32.35 -11.17 -13.36
C PHE A 331 -33.04 -11.45 -14.69
N GLU A 332 -34.37 -11.52 -14.68
CA GLU A 332 -35.19 -11.70 -15.88
C GLU A 332 -34.91 -10.61 -16.93
N LYS A 333 -35.05 -10.94 -18.21
CA LYS A 333 -34.82 -10.02 -19.33
C LYS A 333 -35.66 -8.74 -19.28
N THR A 334 -36.87 -8.84 -18.74
CA THR A 334 -37.83 -7.74 -18.61
C THR A 334 -37.72 -6.98 -17.30
N ALA A 335 -36.90 -7.46 -16.36
CA ALA A 335 -36.78 -6.85 -15.05
C ALA A 335 -36.13 -5.46 -15.14
N ARG A 336 -36.61 -4.56 -14.28
CA ARG A 336 -35.98 -3.26 -14.02
C ARG A 336 -35.25 -3.38 -12.70
N ILE A 337 -33.94 -3.16 -12.72
CA ILE A 337 -33.08 -3.41 -11.57
C ILE A 337 -32.67 -2.11 -10.93
N ASP A 338 -32.95 -1.97 -9.64
CA ASP A 338 -32.41 -0.88 -8.83
C ASP A 338 -31.00 -1.22 -8.38
N VAL A 339 -30.01 -0.59 -9.01
CA VAL A 339 -28.58 -0.74 -8.69
C VAL A 339 -28.17 -0.13 -7.34
N ASN A 340 -29.04 0.61 -6.66
CA ASN A 340 -28.82 1.08 -5.30
C ASN A 340 -29.35 0.08 -4.25
N SER A 341 -30.03 -0.98 -4.67
CA SER A 341 -30.63 -1.97 -3.76
C SER A 341 -29.62 -3.02 -3.29
N GLY A 342 -29.84 -3.56 -2.09
CA GLY A 342 -29.08 -4.71 -1.59
C GLY A 342 -29.23 -5.95 -2.48
N THR A 343 -30.40 -6.15 -3.10
CA THR A 343 -30.66 -7.25 -4.04
C THR A 343 -29.71 -7.24 -5.23
N PHE A 344 -29.38 -6.05 -5.77
CA PHE A 344 -28.39 -5.93 -6.83
C PHE A 344 -26.99 -6.32 -6.34
N TRP A 345 -26.54 -5.74 -5.22
CA TRP A 345 -25.18 -5.97 -4.71
C TRP A 345 -24.95 -7.38 -4.15
N GLN A 346 -26.01 -8.05 -3.71
CA GLN A 346 -25.98 -9.45 -3.30
C GLN A 346 -26.03 -10.42 -4.48
N SER A 347 -26.47 -10.00 -5.69
CA SER A 347 -26.44 -10.87 -6.86
C SER A 347 -25.00 -11.27 -7.24
N GLN A 348 -24.84 -12.36 -8.00
CA GLN A 348 -23.50 -12.79 -8.45
C GLN A 348 -22.75 -11.72 -9.25
N TYR A 349 -23.46 -10.94 -10.08
CA TYR A 349 -22.87 -9.81 -10.80
C TYR A 349 -22.46 -8.67 -9.85
N GLY A 350 -23.32 -8.31 -8.88
CA GLY A 350 -23.00 -7.31 -7.85
C GLY A 350 -21.78 -7.70 -7.01
N ARG A 351 -21.69 -8.97 -6.58
CA ARG A 351 -20.54 -9.51 -5.85
C ARG A 351 -19.25 -9.48 -6.66
N ALA A 352 -19.31 -9.78 -7.96
CA ALA A 352 -18.16 -9.66 -8.85
C ALA A 352 -17.64 -8.22 -8.95
N ILE A 353 -18.54 -7.23 -8.97
CA ILE A 353 -18.18 -5.80 -8.95
C ILE A 353 -17.62 -5.39 -7.59
N THR A 354 -18.18 -5.89 -6.48
CA THR A 354 -17.66 -5.64 -5.13
C THR A 354 -16.23 -6.18 -4.98
N ALA A 355 -15.96 -7.41 -5.42
CA ALA A 355 -14.62 -7.99 -5.40
C ALA A 355 -13.61 -7.20 -6.27
N LEU A 356 -14.06 -6.68 -7.42
CA LEU A 356 -13.26 -5.76 -8.23
C LEU A 356 -12.99 -4.44 -7.48
N SER A 357 -13.99 -3.90 -6.79
CA SER A 357 -13.89 -2.65 -6.02
C SER A 357 -12.87 -2.76 -4.87
N GLU A 358 -12.86 -3.90 -4.18
CA GLU A 358 -11.84 -4.21 -3.18
C GLU A 358 -10.45 -4.23 -3.83
N LYS A 359 -10.28 -4.96 -4.94
CA LYS A 359 -8.99 -4.98 -5.67
C LYS A 359 -8.51 -3.58 -6.05
N VAL A 360 -9.40 -2.71 -6.51
CA VAL A 360 -9.09 -1.31 -6.82
C VAL A 360 -8.62 -0.56 -5.57
N MET A 361 -9.33 -0.68 -4.45
CA MET A 361 -8.94 -0.06 -3.18
C MET A 361 -7.53 -0.47 -2.76
N PHE A 362 -7.22 -1.77 -2.84
CA PHE A 362 -5.92 -2.30 -2.45
C PHE A 362 -4.78 -1.83 -3.35
N ASP A 363 -4.98 -1.91 -4.67
CA ASP A 363 -4.00 -1.40 -5.63
C ASP A 363 -3.75 0.09 -5.40
N LEU A 364 -4.81 0.89 -5.24
CA LEU A 364 -4.68 2.31 -4.91
C LEU A 364 -3.94 2.52 -3.61
N ASN A 365 -4.27 1.81 -2.54
CA ASN A 365 -3.57 1.92 -1.26
C ASN A 365 -2.05 1.69 -1.39
N ASN A 366 -1.65 0.77 -2.26
CA ASN A 366 -0.25 0.43 -2.48
C ASN A 366 0.50 1.48 -3.29
N GLU A 367 -0.12 2.01 -4.35
CA GLU A 367 0.44 3.06 -5.18
C GLU A 367 0.53 4.39 -4.42
N LEU A 368 -0.48 4.65 -3.59
CA LEU A 368 -0.64 5.91 -2.87
C LEU A 368 0.28 6.04 -1.65
N ARG A 369 0.56 4.95 -0.92
CA ARG A 369 1.32 4.98 0.36
C ARG A 369 2.66 5.71 0.28
N CYS A 370 3.26 5.79 -0.90
CA CYS A 370 4.60 6.30 -1.11
C CYS A 370 4.63 7.74 -1.61
N LEU A 371 3.46 8.29 -1.95
CA LEU A 371 3.36 9.63 -2.47
C LEU A 371 3.49 10.67 -1.34
N PRO A 372 4.21 11.77 -1.56
CA PRO A 372 4.42 12.77 -0.53
C PRO A 372 3.13 13.55 -0.23
N THR A 373 2.84 13.77 1.05
CA THR A 373 1.80 14.70 1.47
C THR A 373 2.32 16.14 1.35
N ARG A 374 1.63 16.97 0.56
CA ARG A 374 1.94 18.40 0.36
C ARG A 374 0.71 19.26 0.60
N GLY A 375 0.89 20.39 1.26
CA GLY A 375 -0.17 21.35 1.53
C GLY A 375 -0.05 22.60 0.65
N LEU A 376 -1.10 23.41 0.68
CA LEU A 376 -1.21 24.73 0.08
C LEU A 376 -1.46 25.77 1.17
N ILE A 377 -0.92 26.97 0.95
CA ILE A 377 -1.20 28.16 1.75
C ILE A 377 -2.52 28.77 1.25
N GLN A 378 -3.54 28.73 2.11
CA GLN A 378 -4.88 29.25 1.83
C GLN A 378 -5.04 30.73 2.22
N HIS A 379 -4.24 31.17 3.19
CA HIS A 379 -4.28 32.56 3.67
C HIS A 379 -2.95 32.95 4.31
N ILE A 380 -2.64 34.24 4.28
CA ILE A 380 -1.43 34.83 4.88
C ILE A 380 -1.85 36.05 5.68
N ASP A 381 -1.50 36.08 6.97
CA ASP A 381 -1.70 37.22 7.87
C ASP A 381 -0.39 37.54 8.58
N GLY A 382 0.34 38.52 8.06
CA GLY A 382 1.66 38.92 8.58
C GLY A 382 2.67 37.77 8.58
N ASP A 383 2.99 37.28 9.78
CA ASP A 383 3.90 36.15 10.00
C ASP A 383 3.18 34.80 10.15
N GLN A 384 1.87 34.77 9.97
CA GLN A 384 1.05 33.56 10.05
C GLN A 384 0.57 33.11 8.67
N VAL A 385 0.49 31.80 8.48
CA VAL A 385 -0.09 31.17 7.30
C VAL A 385 -1.18 30.20 7.71
N VAL A 386 -2.27 30.17 6.96
CA VAL A 386 -3.29 29.14 7.04
C VAL A 386 -2.97 28.10 5.98
N VAL A 387 -2.83 26.85 6.39
CA VAL A 387 -2.47 25.73 5.50
C VAL A 387 -3.63 24.74 5.41
N ASN A 388 -3.79 24.12 4.26
CA ASN A 388 -4.90 23.22 3.96
C ASN A 388 -4.70 21.76 4.46
N LEU A 389 -3.81 21.59 5.44
CA LEU A 389 -3.51 20.34 6.12
C LEU A 389 -3.93 20.47 7.59
N GLY A 390 -4.51 19.42 8.19
CA GLY A 390 -4.96 19.43 9.58
C GLY A 390 -4.74 18.10 10.31
N LYS A 391 -5.50 17.88 11.41
CA LYS A 391 -5.47 16.63 12.19
C LYS A 391 -5.73 15.40 11.34
N ALA A 392 -6.67 15.51 10.39
CA ALA A 392 -7.01 14.43 9.47
C ALA A 392 -5.87 14.06 8.50
N ASN A 393 -4.83 14.90 8.41
CA ASN A 393 -3.61 14.64 7.64
C ASN A 393 -2.45 14.16 8.51
N GLY A 394 -2.63 14.00 9.83
CA GLY A 394 -1.56 13.62 10.76
C GLY A 394 -0.73 14.80 11.30
N LEU A 395 -1.12 16.06 11.04
CA LEU A 395 -0.43 17.20 11.64
C LEU A 395 -0.62 17.24 13.17
N VAL A 396 0.42 17.66 13.87
CA VAL A 396 0.43 17.86 15.33
C VAL A 396 0.80 19.30 15.70
N MET A 397 0.40 19.71 16.91
CA MET A 397 0.78 21.01 17.46
C MET A 397 2.30 21.10 17.64
N GLY A 398 2.90 22.24 17.31
CA GLY A 398 4.36 22.44 17.35
C GLY A 398 5.12 21.82 16.17
N GLN A 399 4.43 21.18 15.21
CA GLN A 399 5.08 20.64 14.03
C GLN A 399 5.70 21.76 13.19
N GLN A 400 6.95 21.56 12.74
CA GLN A 400 7.59 22.47 11.80
C GLN A 400 7.28 22.07 10.36
N LEU A 401 7.02 23.08 9.53
CA LEU A 401 6.71 22.94 8.12
C LEU A 401 7.66 23.82 7.31
N THR A 402 8.05 23.36 6.13
CA THR A 402 8.89 24.12 5.20
C THR A 402 8.02 24.73 4.11
N LEU A 403 8.18 26.02 3.83
CA LEU A 403 7.44 26.69 2.75
C LEU A 403 8.21 26.55 1.42
N ALA A 404 7.49 26.34 0.33
CA ALA A 404 8.04 26.29 -1.02
C ALA A 404 7.21 27.16 -1.96
N HIS A 405 7.89 27.94 -2.80
CA HIS A 405 7.22 28.78 -3.78
C HIS A 405 6.75 27.93 -4.97
N SER A 406 5.53 28.15 -5.43
CA SER A 406 4.95 27.50 -6.60
C SER A 406 4.78 28.52 -7.73
N SER A 407 5.24 28.17 -8.92
CA SER A 407 5.12 28.99 -10.13
C SER A 407 4.86 28.10 -11.34
N ASN A 408 4.16 28.59 -12.36
CA ASN A 408 3.94 27.83 -13.59
C ASN A 408 4.89 28.31 -14.69
N LEU A 409 5.61 27.38 -15.31
CA LEU A 409 6.32 27.58 -16.57
C LEU A 409 5.34 27.33 -17.71
N THR A 410 5.32 28.18 -18.73
CA THR A 410 4.51 27.92 -19.92
C THR A 410 5.42 27.42 -21.04
N THR A 411 5.12 26.23 -21.57
CA THR A 411 5.84 25.67 -22.71
C THR A 411 5.50 26.42 -24.01
N TYR A 412 6.30 26.22 -25.06
CA TYR A 412 6.00 26.77 -26.39
C TYR A 412 4.65 26.32 -26.97
N ALA A 413 4.13 25.18 -26.50
CA ALA A 413 2.82 24.64 -26.87
C ALA A 413 1.67 25.19 -26.00
N GLY A 414 1.94 26.15 -25.11
CA GLY A 414 0.93 26.74 -24.22
C GLY A 414 0.59 25.90 -22.99
N LYS A 415 1.19 24.71 -22.82
CA LYS A 415 0.99 23.87 -21.63
C LYS A 415 1.68 24.48 -20.40
N HIS A 416 0.97 24.50 -19.27
CA HIS A 416 1.53 24.89 -17.98
C HIS A 416 2.29 23.73 -17.34
N LEU A 417 3.47 24.02 -16.83
CA LEU A 417 4.31 23.08 -16.09
C LEU A 417 4.58 23.65 -14.70
N PRO A 418 4.19 22.93 -13.63
CA PRO A 418 4.43 23.36 -12.26
C PRO A 418 5.95 23.40 -11.99
N ARG A 419 6.42 24.49 -11.41
CA ARG A 419 7.79 24.66 -10.92
C ARG A 419 7.75 25.02 -9.44
N GLN A 420 8.38 24.17 -8.65
CA GLN A 420 8.45 24.31 -7.20
C GLN A 420 9.87 24.72 -6.80
N VAL A 421 9.99 25.73 -5.95
CA VAL A 421 11.27 26.20 -5.39
C VAL A 421 11.18 26.22 -3.88
N THR A 422 11.82 25.25 -3.22
CA THR A 422 11.87 25.19 -1.76
C THR A 422 12.54 26.43 -1.19
N THR A 423 11.87 27.11 -0.27
CA THR A 423 12.39 28.31 0.38
C THR A 423 13.16 27.98 1.65
N LEU A 424 13.79 28.98 2.25
CA LEU A 424 14.40 28.87 3.58
C LEU A 424 13.40 29.13 4.72
N HIS A 425 12.15 29.49 4.41
CA HIS A 425 11.15 29.80 5.42
C HIS A 425 10.62 28.52 6.07
N ARG A 426 10.55 28.57 7.41
CA ARG A 426 9.94 27.54 8.23
C ARG A 426 8.86 28.17 9.09
N VAL A 427 7.78 27.43 9.27
CA VAL A 427 6.65 27.82 10.11
C VAL A 427 6.37 26.71 11.11
N GLU A 428 5.86 27.06 12.29
CA GLU A 428 5.48 26.11 13.34
C GLU A 428 3.97 26.15 13.57
N VAL A 429 3.33 24.98 13.58
CA VAL A 429 1.89 24.84 13.80
C VAL A 429 1.53 25.28 15.21
N ASN A 430 0.74 26.35 15.32
CA ASN A 430 0.30 26.92 16.60
C ASN A 430 -1.20 26.75 16.85
N GLN A 431 -1.99 26.48 15.82
CA GLN A 431 -3.40 26.12 15.94
C GLN A 431 -3.73 25.03 14.93
N LEU A 432 -4.54 24.05 15.35
CA LEU A 432 -4.75 22.84 14.58
C LEU A 432 -6.24 22.47 14.57
N TYR A 433 -6.82 22.47 13.37
CA TYR A 433 -8.20 22.08 13.08
C TYR A 433 -8.23 20.72 12.36
N GLN A 434 -9.43 20.22 12.08
CA GLN A 434 -9.56 18.91 11.42
C GLN A 434 -8.93 18.88 10.02
N HIS A 435 -9.15 19.92 9.22
CA HIS A 435 -8.73 19.98 7.80
C HIS A 435 -7.82 21.17 7.48
N SER A 436 -7.42 21.93 8.48
CA SER A 436 -6.53 23.08 8.32
C SER A 436 -5.70 23.31 9.57
N ALA A 437 -4.64 24.10 9.44
CA ALA A 437 -3.81 24.52 10.54
C ALA A 437 -3.35 25.97 10.32
N ILE A 438 -3.07 26.66 11.42
CA ILE A 438 -2.40 27.95 11.42
C ILE A 438 -0.97 27.70 11.88
N ALA A 439 -0.03 28.23 11.14
CA ALA A 439 1.39 28.10 11.43
C ALA A 439 2.06 29.48 11.43
N THR A 440 2.95 29.72 12.39
CA THR A 440 3.66 30.99 12.55
C THR A 440 5.11 30.86 12.11
N ASN A 441 5.61 31.86 11.38
CA ASN A 441 7.00 31.98 10.97
C ASN A 441 7.94 31.93 12.17
N ILE A 442 8.85 30.96 12.19
CA ILE A 442 9.90 30.85 13.23
C ILE A 442 11.20 31.56 12.82
N GLY A 443 11.27 32.05 11.59
CA GLY A 443 12.43 32.76 11.06
C GLY A 443 12.43 34.23 11.47
N LYS A 444 13.63 34.83 11.55
CA LYS A 444 13.80 36.29 11.72
C LYS A 444 13.45 37.09 10.46
N ARG A 445 13.34 36.42 9.31
CA ARG A 445 13.00 37.05 8.03
C ARG A 445 11.49 37.01 7.88
N PRO A 446 10.83 38.13 7.55
CA PRO A 446 9.41 38.12 7.24
C PRO A 446 9.14 37.19 6.05
N LEU A 447 7.90 36.71 5.92
CA LEU A 447 7.44 35.87 4.81
C LEU A 447 7.32 36.65 3.48
N ALA A 448 8.30 37.48 3.17
CA ALA A 448 8.35 38.25 1.94
C ALA A 448 8.48 37.30 0.74
N ASN A 449 7.58 37.46 -0.23
CA ASN A 449 7.45 36.63 -1.45
C ASN A 449 6.77 35.27 -1.28
N ILE A 450 6.22 34.95 -0.10
CA ILE A 450 5.26 33.85 0.02
C ILE A 450 3.89 34.33 -0.46
N GLN A 451 3.22 33.50 -1.25
CA GLN A 451 1.96 33.81 -1.91
C GLN A 451 0.87 32.80 -1.57
N LEU A 452 -0.38 33.16 -1.83
CA LEU A 452 -1.47 32.18 -1.83
C LEU A 452 -1.17 31.08 -2.84
N ASN A 453 -1.55 29.84 -2.50
CA ASN A 453 -1.26 28.64 -3.27
C ASN A 453 0.22 28.26 -3.37
N ASP A 454 1.11 28.93 -2.63
CA ASP A 454 2.43 28.36 -2.35
C ASP A 454 2.30 27.08 -1.52
N LEU A 455 3.34 26.27 -1.57
CA LEU A 455 3.35 24.92 -1.03
C LEU A 455 3.88 24.87 0.40
N VAL A 456 3.36 23.89 1.12
CA VAL A 456 3.82 23.52 2.45
C VAL A 456 4.30 22.09 2.39
N LEU A 457 5.59 21.92 2.64
CA LEU A 457 6.27 20.65 2.66
C LEU A 457 6.45 20.19 4.09
N LEU A 458 6.08 18.94 4.34
CA LEU A 458 6.26 18.29 5.62
C LEU A 458 7.73 17.90 5.74
N SER A 459 8.42 18.41 6.76
CA SER A 459 9.81 18.02 7.01
C SER A 459 9.83 16.62 7.62
N GLN A 460 10.55 15.71 6.98
CA GLN A 460 10.92 14.40 7.55
C GLN A 460 11.82 14.56 8.77
#